data_AF-A0AAJ2EXW5-F1
#
_entry.id   AF-A0AAJ2EXW5-F1
#
_cell.length_a   1.000
_cell.length_b   1.000
_cell.length_c   1.000
_cell.angle_alpha   90.00
_cell.angle_beta   90.00
_cell.angle_gamma   90.00
#
_symmetry.space_group_name_H-M   'P 1'
#
loop_
_entity.id
_entity.type
_entity.pdbx_description
1 polymer ?
#
loop_
_entity_poly.entity_id
_entity_poly.type
_entity_poly.pdbx_seq_one_letter_code
_entity_poly.pdbx_strand_id
1 'polypeptide(L)'
;MRTLTSDCVSFLTSTLPYAPSISISSSQRKLKMGYHRVARYLDVLAKAGYLSSETEQRKTALKFWQSSPILDLNHLLLGVEKISAKARHLLMQDLLKAIYEDYKQRVSSEIQDLSVISPPLLLSVPEKWTKSKTRILIVGQETLGWDFSDGSYYPWPHSPITNFEQFALYPRSVSALMQGYVEFEFSRFQRENVNSPYWRAYRHIRQAMGEEAFGFDSCVLTTNLFRMAFENGSAVYNGTKEQAEEMNRLSGTLLVEEISILEPTAVIFFTGPRYESYLMSQFTDMEFSAISDIPISRMAYVHSSSLPKLSFRTYHPSYLSRSRQWHFLDNICDLIKTD
;
A
#
# COMPACT_ATOMS: atom_id res chain seq x y z
N MET A 1 -33.87 8.69 -0.70
CA MET A 1 -32.66 8.53 -1.54
C MET A 1 -32.01 7.22 -1.16
N ARG A 2 -32.07 6.20 -2.03
CA ARG A 2 -31.22 5.01 -1.87
C ARG A 2 -29.81 5.39 -2.30
N THR A 3 -28.80 4.95 -1.56
CA THR A 3 -27.40 5.21 -1.90
C THR A 3 -27.02 4.37 -3.12
N LEU A 4 -26.16 4.88 -4.01
CA LEU A 4 -25.61 4.16 -5.19
C LEU A 4 -25.11 2.75 -4.85
N THR A 5 -24.59 2.57 -3.63
CA THR A 5 -24.17 1.28 -3.07
C THR A 5 -25.31 0.25 -2.94
N SER A 6 -26.52 0.69 -2.57
CA SER A 6 -27.68 -0.21 -2.42
C SER A 6 -28.18 -0.71 -3.77
N ASP A 7 -28.20 0.15 -4.79
CA ASP A 7 -28.76 -0.18 -6.10
C ASP A 7 -27.77 -1.00 -6.95
N CYS A 8 -26.46 -0.73 -6.86
CA CYS A 8 -25.43 -1.57 -7.49
C CYS A 8 -25.35 -2.97 -6.87
N VAL A 9 -25.43 -3.08 -5.54
CA VAL A 9 -25.43 -4.39 -4.85
C VAL A 9 -26.70 -5.17 -5.21
N SER A 10 -27.87 -4.51 -5.20
CA SER A 10 -29.13 -5.13 -5.59
C SER A 10 -29.11 -5.62 -7.04
N PHE A 11 -28.55 -4.83 -7.96
CA PHE A 11 -28.41 -5.19 -9.37
C PHE A 11 -27.54 -6.44 -9.54
N LEU A 12 -26.33 -6.44 -8.97
CA LEU A 12 -25.39 -7.57 -9.08
C LEU A 12 -25.93 -8.86 -8.46
N THR A 13 -26.72 -8.76 -7.37
CA THR A 13 -27.43 -9.91 -6.79
C THR A 13 -28.60 -10.42 -7.64
N SER A 14 -29.19 -9.56 -8.50
CA SER A 14 -30.37 -9.90 -9.30
C SER A 14 -30.05 -10.47 -10.69
N THR A 15 -28.85 -10.21 -11.23
CA THR A 15 -28.44 -10.62 -12.57
C THR A 15 -27.68 -11.95 -12.64
N LEU A 16 -27.41 -12.59 -11.50
CA LEU A 16 -26.75 -13.91 -11.45
C LEU A 16 -27.76 -15.01 -11.12
N PRO A 17 -27.72 -16.18 -11.78
CA PRO A 17 -28.66 -17.26 -11.53
C PRO A 17 -28.51 -17.78 -10.10
N TYR A 18 -29.65 -17.86 -9.41
CA TYR A 18 -29.92 -18.43 -8.10
C TYR A 18 -28.86 -19.44 -7.58
N ALA A 19 -28.11 -19.07 -6.54
CA ALA A 19 -27.34 -20.02 -5.74
C ALA A 19 -28.17 -20.40 -4.49
N PRO A 20 -28.47 -21.69 -4.25
CA PRO A 20 -29.32 -22.11 -3.15
C PRO A 20 -28.65 -21.89 -1.80
N SER A 21 -29.49 -21.66 -0.78
CA SER A 21 -29.15 -21.44 0.62
C SER A 21 -28.30 -22.59 1.19
N ILE A 22 -26.99 -22.36 1.30
CA ILE A 22 -26.04 -23.23 2.00
C ILE A 22 -25.13 -22.31 2.83
N SER A 23 -24.74 -22.80 4.01
CA SER A 23 -23.93 -22.10 5.02
C SER A 23 -22.74 -21.32 4.44
N ILE A 24 -22.49 -20.15 5.04
CA ILE A 24 -21.55 -19.14 4.56
C ILE A 24 -20.12 -19.69 4.52
N SER A 25 -19.72 -20.22 3.37
CA SER A 25 -18.34 -20.65 3.11
C SER A 25 -17.40 -19.46 2.92
N SER A 26 -16.11 -19.68 3.13
CA SER A 26 -15.04 -18.68 2.91
C SER A 26 -15.09 -18.04 1.50
N SER A 27 -15.60 -18.77 0.51
CA SER A 27 -15.80 -18.30 -0.86
C SER A 27 -16.88 -17.21 -0.98
N GLN A 28 -17.98 -17.30 -0.21
CA GLN A 28 -19.02 -16.27 -0.20
C GLN A 28 -18.56 -14.95 0.46
N ARG A 29 -17.65 -15.03 1.46
CA ARG A 29 -17.01 -13.83 2.03
C ARG A 29 -16.09 -13.14 1.03
N LYS A 30 -15.30 -13.90 0.26
CA LYS A 30 -14.45 -13.37 -0.83
C LYS A 30 -15.28 -12.66 -1.91
N LEU A 31 -16.41 -13.26 -2.33
CA LEU A 31 -17.35 -12.62 -3.26
C LEU A 31 -17.92 -11.30 -2.71
N LYS A 32 -18.38 -11.29 -1.45
CA LYS A 32 -18.99 -10.10 -0.83
C LYS A 32 -17.98 -8.95 -0.67
N MET A 33 -16.72 -9.26 -0.36
CA MET A 33 -15.64 -8.27 -0.35
C MET A 33 -15.34 -7.70 -1.74
N GLY A 34 -15.33 -8.55 -2.77
CA GLY A 34 -15.21 -8.12 -4.16
C GLY A 34 -16.30 -7.12 -4.55
N TYR A 35 -17.57 -7.41 -4.24
CA TYR A 35 -18.70 -6.53 -4.52
C TYR A 35 -18.60 -5.15 -3.86
N HIS A 36 -18.21 -5.10 -2.59
CA HIS A 36 -18.03 -3.82 -1.90
C HIS A 36 -16.86 -3.01 -2.46
N ARG A 37 -15.80 -3.66 -2.95
CA ARG A 37 -14.67 -3.00 -3.60
C ARG A 37 -15.06 -2.41 -4.95
N VAL A 38 -15.82 -3.14 -5.77
CA VAL A 38 -16.36 -2.65 -7.05
C VAL A 38 -17.33 -1.51 -6.87
N ALA A 39 -18.28 -1.65 -5.94
CA ALA A 39 -19.25 -0.60 -5.68
C ALA A 39 -18.58 0.69 -5.19
N ARG A 40 -17.56 0.60 -4.33
CA ARG A 40 -16.77 1.77 -3.90
C ARG A 40 -15.95 2.36 -5.04
N TYR A 41 -15.33 1.53 -5.87
CA TYR A 41 -14.58 1.99 -7.04
C TYR A 41 -15.47 2.75 -8.04
N LEU A 42 -16.66 2.22 -8.34
CA LEU A 42 -17.64 2.88 -9.20
C LEU A 42 -18.18 4.18 -8.58
N ASP A 43 -18.36 4.20 -7.25
CA ASP A 43 -18.77 5.40 -6.52
C ASP A 43 -17.67 6.48 -6.56
N VAL A 44 -16.39 6.10 -6.42
CA VAL A 44 -15.25 7.01 -6.58
C VAL A 44 -15.20 7.57 -8.01
N LEU A 45 -15.29 6.71 -9.02
CA LEU A 45 -15.31 7.14 -10.43
C LEU A 45 -16.50 8.05 -10.75
N ALA A 46 -17.68 7.76 -10.20
CA ALA A 46 -18.87 8.57 -10.38
C ALA A 46 -18.72 9.94 -9.69
N LYS A 47 -18.25 9.97 -8.44
CA LYS A 47 -18.02 11.21 -7.67
C LYS A 47 -16.94 12.09 -8.29
N ALA A 48 -15.93 11.50 -8.90
CA ALA A 48 -14.87 12.21 -9.61
C ALA A 48 -15.26 12.60 -11.06
N GLY A 49 -16.50 12.32 -11.49
CA GLY A 49 -17.02 12.74 -12.80
C GLY A 49 -16.51 11.90 -13.98
N TYR A 50 -15.85 10.77 -13.72
CA TYR A 50 -15.31 9.88 -14.77
C TYR A 50 -16.34 8.94 -15.37
N LEU A 51 -17.51 8.79 -14.75
CA LEU A 51 -18.63 8.01 -15.29
C LEU A 51 -19.84 8.92 -15.45
N SER A 52 -20.15 9.25 -16.70
CA SER A 52 -21.12 10.30 -17.06
C SER A 52 -22.57 9.82 -17.03
N SER A 53 -22.79 8.50 -17.04
CA SER A 53 -24.13 7.91 -17.01
C SER A 53 -24.17 6.61 -16.21
N GLU A 54 -25.34 6.30 -15.66
CA GLU A 54 -25.62 5.04 -14.97
C GLU A 54 -25.38 3.81 -15.88
N THR A 55 -25.58 3.96 -17.18
CA THR A 55 -25.29 2.91 -18.17
C THR A 55 -23.79 2.65 -18.33
N GLU A 56 -22.94 3.68 -18.29
CA GLU A 56 -21.48 3.51 -18.27
C GLU A 56 -21.01 2.86 -16.98
N GLN A 57 -21.56 3.27 -15.84
CA GLN A 57 -21.26 2.66 -14.54
C GLN A 57 -21.58 1.16 -14.55
N ARG A 58 -22.73 0.76 -15.09
CA ARG A 58 -23.16 -0.64 -15.20
C ARG A 58 -22.30 -1.46 -16.18
N LYS A 59 -21.90 -0.90 -17.33
CA LYS A 59 -21.01 -1.59 -18.29
C LYS A 59 -19.60 -1.80 -17.71
N THR A 60 -19.07 -0.81 -17.00
CA THR A 60 -17.77 -0.91 -16.33
C THR A 60 -17.80 -1.92 -15.18
N ALA A 61 -18.88 -1.94 -14.40
CA ALA A 61 -19.12 -2.94 -13.35
C ALA A 61 -19.19 -4.38 -13.90
N LEU A 62 -19.88 -4.57 -15.03
CA LEU A 62 -20.08 -5.89 -15.64
C LEU A 62 -18.78 -6.43 -16.25
N LYS A 63 -18.00 -5.56 -16.92
CA LYS A 63 -16.65 -5.91 -17.43
C LYS A 63 -15.71 -6.30 -16.29
N PHE A 64 -15.73 -5.56 -15.18
CA PHE A 64 -14.95 -5.88 -13.97
C PHE A 64 -15.25 -7.30 -13.46
N TRP A 65 -16.54 -7.62 -13.32
CA TRP A 65 -16.98 -8.91 -12.78
C TRP A 65 -16.53 -10.09 -13.65
N GLN A 66 -16.45 -9.88 -14.96
CA GLN A 66 -16.10 -10.91 -15.92
C GLN A 66 -14.58 -11.15 -16.04
N SER A 67 -13.73 -10.21 -15.59
CA SER A 67 -12.29 -10.25 -15.87
C SER A 67 -11.38 -10.75 -14.74
N SER A 68 -11.73 -10.65 -13.45
CA SER A 68 -10.98 -11.33 -12.37
C SER A 68 -11.52 -11.11 -10.95
N PRO A 69 -11.25 -12.03 -10.00
CA PRO A 69 -11.47 -11.83 -8.56
C PRO A 69 -10.43 -10.93 -7.87
N ILE A 70 -9.41 -10.48 -8.61
CA ILE A 70 -8.34 -9.58 -8.17
C ILE A 70 -8.47 -8.29 -9.00
N LEU A 71 -8.37 -7.13 -8.34
CA LEU A 71 -8.39 -5.82 -8.99
C LEU A 71 -7.17 -5.72 -9.93
N ASP A 72 -7.38 -5.94 -11.22
CA ASP A 72 -6.46 -5.54 -12.29
C ASP A 72 -7.01 -4.24 -12.90
N LEU A 73 -6.40 -3.10 -12.53
CA LEU A 73 -6.81 -1.79 -13.06
C LEU A 73 -6.60 -1.75 -14.57
N ASN A 74 -5.63 -2.46 -15.14
CA ASN A 74 -5.41 -2.44 -16.58
C ASN A 74 -6.60 -3.08 -17.32
N HIS A 75 -7.14 -4.19 -16.82
CA HIS A 75 -8.32 -4.82 -17.41
C HIS A 75 -9.61 -3.98 -17.24
N LEU A 76 -9.66 -3.18 -16.19
CA LEU A 76 -10.71 -2.20 -15.86
C LEU A 76 -10.72 -1.00 -16.82
N LEU A 77 -9.54 -0.57 -17.24
CA LEU A 77 -9.32 0.60 -18.11
C LEU A 77 -9.43 0.27 -19.61
N LEU A 78 -9.52 -1.02 -20.00
CA LEU A 78 -9.71 -1.45 -21.39
C LEU A 78 -11.07 -1.05 -21.98
N GLY A 79 -12.02 -0.58 -21.16
CA GLY A 79 -13.32 -0.08 -21.61
C GLY A 79 -13.35 1.40 -21.98
N VAL A 80 -12.32 2.17 -21.62
CA VAL A 80 -12.22 3.61 -21.85
C VAL A 80 -10.95 3.84 -22.66
N GLU A 81 -11.09 4.09 -23.96
CA GLU A 81 -9.94 4.42 -24.81
C GLU A 81 -9.12 5.56 -24.17
N LYS A 82 -7.88 5.23 -23.80
CA LYS A 82 -6.83 6.14 -23.29
C LYS A 82 -7.27 7.11 -22.19
N ILE A 83 -7.50 6.60 -20.98
CA ILE A 83 -7.44 7.45 -19.79
C ILE A 83 -6.03 8.05 -19.70
N SER A 84 -5.95 9.38 -19.73
CA SER A 84 -4.67 10.10 -19.63
C SER A 84 -3.91 9.71 -18.36
N ALA A 85 -2.58 9.79 -18.38
CA ALA A 85 -1.78 9.51 -17.18
C ALA A 85 -2.22 10.36 -15.97
N LYS A 86 -2.64 11.60 -16.22
CA LYS A 86 -3.19 12.50 -15.20
C LYS A 86 -4.47 11.93 -14.56
N ALA A 87 -5.40 11.44 -15.36
CA ALA A 87 -6.63 10.83 -14.84
C ALA A 87 -6.36 9.51 -14.09
N ARG A 88 -5.39 8.70 -14.55
CA ARG A 88 -4.92 7.50 -13.83
C ARG A 88 -4.34 7.87 -12.46
N HIS A 89 -3.52 8.93 -12.40
CA HIS A 89 -2.96 9.44 -11.15
C HIS A 89 -4.05 9.89 -10.17
N LEU A 90 -4.99 10.72 -10.62
CA LEU A 90 -6.09 11.19 -9.78
C LEU A 90 -6.93 10.02 -9.25
N LEU A 91 -7.29 9.07 -10.11
CA LEU A 91 -8.02 7.88 -9.71
C LEU A 91 -7.25 7.06 -8.65
N MET A 92 -5.96 6.81 -8.88
CA MET A 92 -5.12 6.07 -7.93
C MET A 92 -5.07 6.77 -6.57
N GLN A 93 -4.92 8.10 -6.57
CA GLN A 93 -4.93 8.91 -5.35
C GLN A 93 -6.27 8.81 -4.60
N ASP A 94 -7.39 8.88 -5.31
CA ASP A 94 -8.73 8.78 -4.71
C ASP A 94 -9.01 7.39 -4.14
N LEU A 95 -8.53 6.33 -4.81
CA LEU A 95 -8.65 4.96 -4.32
C LEU A 95 -7.82 4.72 -3.06
N LEU A 96 -6.58 5.22 -3.03
CA LEU A 96 -5.76 5.18 -1.81
C LEU A 96 -6.46 5.91 -0.66
N LYS A 97 -6.96 7.13 -0.91
CA LYS A 97 -7.72 7.88 0.08
C LYS A 97 -8.93 7.09 0.60
N ALA A 98 -9.68 6.42 -0.27
CA ALA A 98 -10.84 5.63 0.13
C ALA A 98 -10.45 4.46 1.04
N ILE A 99 -9.43 3.66 0.69
CA ILE A 99 -8.99 2.55 1.55
C ILE A 99 -8.40 3.04 2.87
N TYR A 100 -7.82 4.25 2.91
CA TYR A 100 -7.30 4.85 4.14
C TYR A 100 -8.39 5.33 5.08
N GLU A 101 -9.49 5.88 4.56
CA GLU A 101 -10.67 6.19 5.39
C GLU A 101 -11.31 4.91 5.93
N ASP A 102 -11.37 3.84 5.14
CA ASP A 102 -11.86 2.53 5.58
C ASP A 102 -10.94 1.93 6.66
N TYR A 103 -9.63 2.04 6.47
CA TYR A 103 -8.63 1.59 7.43
C TYR A 103 -8.74 2.35 8.75
N LYS A 104 -8.88 3.68 8.68
CA LYS A 104 -9.11 4.54 9.84
C LYS A 104 -10.30 4.05 10.67
N GLN A 105 -11.44 3.80 10.03
CA GLN A 105 -12.64 3.30 10.70
C GLN A 105 -12.42 1.90 11.31
N ARG A 106 -11.77 1.00 10.57
CA ARG A 106 -11.50 -0.37 11.03
C ARG A 106 -10.65 -0.37 12.30
N VAL A 107 -9.52 0.33 12.27
CA VAL A 107 -8.61 0.42 13.43
C VAL A 107 -9.34 1.05 14.62
N SER A 108 -10.09 2.14 14.41
CA SER A 108 -10.86 2.78 15.48
C SER A 108 -11.94 1.87 16.10
N SER A 109 -12.41 0.86 15.39
CA SER A 109 -13.41 -0.10 15.89
C SER A 109 -12.80 -1.33 16.56
N GLU A 110 -11.56 -1.69 16.21
CA GLU A 110 -10.92 -2.94 16.62
C GLU A 110 -9.87 -2.74 17.73
N ILE A 111 -9.28 -1.55 17.83
CA ILE A 111 -8.28 -1.22 18.86
C ILE A 111 -8.92 -0.36 19.96
N GLN A 112 -8.74 -0.79 21.20
CA GLN A 112 -9.31 -0.14 22.38
C GLN A 112 -8.62 1.18 22.75
N ASP A 113 -7.29 1.18 22.83
CA ASP A 113 -6.50 2.36 23.18
C ASP A 113 -5.75 2.88 21.94
N LEU A 114 -6.31 3.91 21.32
CA LEU A 114 -5.73 4.57 20.15
C LEU A 114 -4.67 5.61 20.52
N SER A 115 -4.55 5.98 21.80
CA SER A 115 -3.64 7.03 22.26
C SER A 115 -2.18 6.57 22.30
N VAL A 116 -1.97 5.25 22.46
CA VAL A 116 -0.65 4.59 22.52
C VAL A 116 -0.14 4.13 21.15
N ILE A 117 -0.90 4.36 20.08
CA ILE A 117 -0.51 3.95 18.72
C ILE A 117 -0.18 5.19 17.91
N SER A 118 0.91 5.14 17.14
CA SER A 118 1.27 6.21 16.23
C SER A 118 0.21 6.37 15.13
N PRO A 119 0.14 7.53 14.47
CA PRO A 119 -0.61 7.64 13.24
C PRO A 119 -0.07 6.65 12.18
N PRO A 120 -0.88 6.24 11.20
CA PRO A 120 -0.43 5.32 10.17
C PRO A 120 0.38 6.03 9.07
N LEU A 121 1.39 5.35 8.53
CA LEU A 121 2.04 5.78 7.28
C LEU A 121 1.07 5.59 6.11
N LEU A 122 0.62 6.69 5.51
CA LEU A 122 -0.28 6.72 4.36
C LEU A 122 0.44 7.29 3.14
N LEU A 123 0.40 6.56 2.02
CA LEU A 123 1.13 6.93 0.81
C LEU A 123 0.42 8.06 0.05
N SER A 124 1.21 8.83 -0.66
CA SER A 124 0.74 9.71 -1.73
C SER A 124 1.49 9.37 -3.01
N VAL A 125 0.80 9.40 -4.15
CA VAL A 125 1.36 8.94 -5.43
C VAL A 125 1.73 10.15 -6.28
N PRO A 126 2.99 10.30 -6.74
CA PRO A 126 3.35 11.34 -7.69
C PRO A 126 2.85 11.03 -9.11
N GLU A 127 2.66 12.05 -9.94
CA GLU A 127 2.26 11.84 -11.35
C GLU A 127 3.25 10.95 -12.11
N LYS A 128 4.56 11.09 -11.85
CA LYS A 128 5.60 10.27 -12.48
C LYS A 128 5.39 8.78 -12.25
N TRP A 129 4.90 8.34 -11.08
CA TRP A 129 4.59 6.93 -10.83
C TRP A 129 3.69 6.36 -11.94
N THR A 130 2.59 7.03 -12.24
CA THR A 130 1.61 6.56 -13.24
C THR A 130 2.08 6.66 -14.69
N LYS A 131 3.06 7.52 -14.97
CA LYS A 131 3.68 7.68 -16.29
C LYS A 131 4.82 6.69 -16.51
N SER A 132 5.38 6.14 -15.43
CA SER A 132 6.57 5.30 -15.48
C SER A 132 6.23 3.86 -15.83
N LYS A 133 7.04 3.29 -16.74
CA LYS A 133 6.98 1.86 -17.04
C LYS A 133 7.45 1.04 -15.85
N THR A 134 8.56 1.46 -15.24
CA THR A 134 9.10 0.90 -14.00
C THR A 134 8.46 1.59 -12.80
N ARG A 135 7.93 0.82 -11.84
CA ARG A 135 7.32 1.32 -10.61
C ARG A 135 7.76 0.41 -9.47
N ILE A 136 8.61 0.91 -8.57
CA ILE A 136 9.23 0.12 -7.50
C ILE A 136 8.61 0.52 -6.16
N LEU A 137 7.99 -0.43 -5.47
CA LEU A 137 7.55 -0.24 -4.10
C LEU A 137 8.54 -0.90 -3.13
N ILE A 138 9.18 -0.09 -2.29
CA ILE A 138 10.05 -0.57 -1.22
C ILE A 138 9.22 -0.71 0.06
N VAL A 139 9.26 -1.89 0.66
CA VAL A 139 8.55 -2.21 1.91
C VAL A 139 9.58 -2.43 3.02
N GLY A 140 9.73 -1.44 3.91
CA GLY A 140 10.52 -1.54 5.13
C GLY A 140 9.82 -2.34 6.24
N GLN A 141 10.39 -2.33 7.44
CA GLN A 141 9.86 -3.10 8.58
C GLN A 141 8.75 -2.32 9.29
N GLU A 142 9.10 -1.18 9.88
CA GLU A 142 8.26 -0.42 10.81
C GLU A 142 8.46 1.08 10.60
N THR A 143 7.50 1.88 11.05
CA THR A 143 7.61 3.35 11.01
C THR A 143 8.50 3.91 12.10
N LEU A 144 8.55 3.25 13.27
CA LEU A 144 9.14 3.78 14.51
C LEU A 144 8.51 5.12 14.93
N GLY A 145 7.22 5.29 14.64
CA GLY A 145 6.49 6.55 14.78
C GLY A 145 6.23 7.21 13.42
N TRP A 146 5.13 7.96 13.35
CA TRP A 146 4.73 8.69 12.13
C TRP A 146 3.88 9.91 12.52
N ASP A 147 4.43 10.75 13.39
CA ASP A 147 3.77 11.95 13.89
C ASP A 147 4.06 13.20 13.05
N PHE A 148 3.10 14.13 13.07
CA PHE A 148 3.17 15.39 12.36
C PHE A 148 2.63 16.51 13.25
N SER A 149 3.44 17.54 13.48
CA SER A 149 3.07 18.70 14.30
C SER A 149 3.77 19.96 13.82
N ASP A 150 3.31 21.12 14.28
CA ASP A 150 4.02 22.37 14.01
C ASP A 150 5.42 22.36 14.66
N GLY A 151 6.41 22.95 13.99
CA GLY A 151 7.81 22.93 14.42
C GLY A 151 8.55 21.60 14.19
N SER A 152 7.94 20.61 13.54
CA SER A 152 8.62 19.42 13.03
C SER A 152 9.56 19.78 11.84
N TYR A 153 10.00 18.79 11.06
CA TYR A 153 10.98 18.99 9.98
C TYR A 153 10.48 19.78 8.75
N TYR A 154 9.17 20.06 8.68
CA TYR A 154 8.50 20.72 7.55
C TYR A 154 7.31 21.54 8.06
N PRO A 155 6.85 22.56 7.30
CA PRO A 155 5.64 23.30 7.65
C PRO A 155 4.43 22.37 7.75
N TRP A 156 3.64 22.50 8.82
CA TRP A 156 2.47 21.66 9.04
C TRP A 156 1.21 22.53 9.22
N PRO A 157 0.39 22.71 8.17
CA PRO A 157 -0.78 23.60 8.21
C PRO A 157 -2.02 22.96 8.84
N HIS A 158 -1.87 21.80 9.48
CA HIS A 158 -2.96 21.04 10.10
C HIS A 158 -2.83 21.03 11.62
N SER A 159 -3.89 20.61 12.31
CA SER A 159 -3.78 20.25 13.71
C SER A 159 -2.72 19.15 13.90
N PRO A 160 -1.99 19.13 15.03
CA PRO A 160 -1.08 18.03 15.33
C PRO A 160 -1.77 16.67 15.23
N ILE A 161 -1.09 15.71 14.64
CA ILE A 161 -1.48 14.30 14.55
C ILE A 161 -0.30 13.50 15.07
N THR A 162 -0.27 13.24 16.37
CA THR A 162 0.84 12.57 17.06
C THR A 162 0.51 11.15 17.52
N ASN A 163 -0.76 10.77 17.49
CA ASN A 163 -1.23 9.42 17.76
C ASN A 163 -2.47 9.09 16.92
N PHE A 164 -2.91 7.83 16.99
CA PHE A 164 -4.04 7.36 16.22
C PHE A 164 -5.36 7.97 16.69
N GLU A 165 -5.51 8.28 17.98
CA GLU A 165 -6.71 8.95 18.51
C GLU A 165 -6.94 10.31 17.83
N GLN A 166 -5.90 11.14 17.74
CA GLN A 166 -5.95 12.43 17.03
C GLN A 166 -6.19 12.24 15.53
N PHE A 167 -5.55 11.23 14.93
CA PHE A 167 -5.82 10.84 13.55
C PHE A 167 -7.29 10.44 13.34
N ALA A 168 -7.88 9.69 14.26
CA ALA A 168 -9.28 9.26 14.22
C ALA A 168 -10.24 10.45 14.28
N LEU A 169 -9.98 11.39 15.20
CA LEU A 169 -10.86 12.54 15.47
C LEU A 169 -10.80 13.63 14.39
N TYR A 170 -9.64 13.86 13.77
CA TYR A 170 -9.49 14.95 12.82
C TYR A 170 -10.14 14.60 11.45
N PRO A 171 -11.15 15.36 10.96
CA PRO A 171 -11.91 14.99 9.76
C PRO A 171 -11.11 14.93 8.45
N ARG A 172 -9.99 15.65 8.36
CA ARG A 172 -9.12 15.68 7.17
C ARG A 172 -7.81 14.92 7.38
N SER A 173 -7.75 14.05 8.38
CA SER A 173 -6.50 13.39 8.81
C SER A 173 -5.89 12.49 7.76
N VAL A 174 -6.68 11.77 6.97
CA VAL A 174 -6.16 10.97 5.86
C VAL A 174 -5.45 11.85 4.84
N SER A 175 -6.10 12.91 4.37
CA SER A 175 -5.48 13.84 3.42
C SER A 175 -4.28 14.58 4.04
N ALA A 176 -4.32 14.91 5.33
CA ALA A 176 -3.20 15.52 6.04
C ALA A 176 -1.99 14.58 6.11
N LEU A 177 -2.15 13.31 6.49
CA LEU A 177 -1.03 12.36 6.54
C LEU A 177 -0.50 11.99 5.15
N MET A 178 -1.36 11.94 4.13
CA MET A 178 -0.91 11.80 2.73
C MET A 178 -0.09 13.01 2.28
N GLN A 179 -0.47 14.24 2.68
CA GLN A 179 0.39 15.41 2.48
C GLN A 179 1.68 15.27 3.29
N GLY A 180 1.61 14.79 4.52
CA GLY A 180 2.78 14.52 5.36
C GLY A 180 3.78 13.57 4.69
N TYR A 181 3.30 12.56 3.96
CA TYR A 181 4.16 11.69 3.15
C TYR A 181 4.88 12.44 2.02
N VAL A 182 4.22 13.41 1.38
CA VAL A 182 4.84 14.30 0.37
C VAL A 182 5.93 15.16 1.02
N GLU A 183 5.59 15.86 2.11
CA GLU A 183 6.50 16.79 2.82
C GLU A 183 7.69 16.08 3.48
N PHE A 184 7.48 14.83 3.91
CA PHE A 184 8.54 13.98 4.43
C PHE A 184 9.65 13.77 3.38
N GLU A 185 9.28 13.75 2.09
CA GLU A 185 10.16 13.66 0.94
C GLU A 185 11.30 12.65 1.15
N PHE A 186 10.93 11.47 1.65
CA PHE A 186 11.87 10.36 1.90
C PHE A 186 13.01 10.75 2.84
N SER A 187 12.67 11.43 3.94
CA SER A 187 13.54 11.94 5.01
C SER A 187 14.50 13.08 4.64
N ARG A 188 14.34 13.71 3.47
CA ARG A 188 15.27 14.73 2.97
C ARG A 188 15.62 15.81 3.99
N PHE A 189 14.63 16.26 4.76
CA PHE A 189 14.78 17.35 5.73
C PHE A 189 15.08 16.88 7.17
N GLN A 190 15.13 15.57 7.40
CA GLN A 190 15.44 14.97 8.71
C GLN A 190 16.95 14.68 8.80
N ARG A 191 17.73 15.57 9.40
CA ARG A 191 19.21 15.49 9.39
C ARG A 191 19.73 14.18 10.00
N GLU A 192 19.03 13.67 11.00
CA GLU A 192 19.33 12.45 11.74
C GLU A 192 19.05 11.20 10.89
N ASN A 193 18.05 11.28 10.00
CA ASN A 193 17.57 10.14 9.22
C ASN A 193 18.06 10.14 7.78
N VAL A 194 18.31 11.30 7.16
CA VAL A 194 18.64 11.40 5.73
C VAL A 194 19.86 10.54 5.35
N ASN A 195 20.80 10.34 6.27
CA ASN A 195 22.00 9.51 6.05
C ASN A 195 21.88 8.08 6.60
N SER A 196 20.71 7.69 7.10
CA SER A 196 20.48 6.34 7.61
C SER A 196 20.69 5.30 6.49
N PRO A 197 21.09 4.07 6.84
CA PRO A 197 21.24 3.01 5.84
C PRO A 197 19.99 2.79 4.99
N TYR A 198 18.79 2.96 5.55
CA TYR A 198 17.53 2.81 4.84
C TYR A 198 17.41 3.84 3.71
N TRP A 199 17.59 5.12 4.05
CA TRP A 199 17.46 6.20 3.08
C TRP A 199 18.61 6.24 2.07
N ARG A 200 19.80 5.75 2.44
CA ARG A 200 20.87 5.47 1.46
C ARG A 200 20.48 4.39 0.46
N ALA A 201 19.85 3.30 0.90
CA ALA A 201 19.39 2.24 -0.01
C ALA A 201 18.25 2.71 -0.92
N TYR A 202 17.30 3.49 -0.39
CA TYR A 202 16.25 4.12 -1.17
C TYR A 202 16.82 4.99 -2.32
N ARG A 203 17.78 5.88 -1.99
CA ARG A 203 18.43 6.73 -3.01
C ARG A 203 19.26 5.93 -4.00
N HIS A 204 19.95 4.88 -3.54
CA HIS A 204 20.69 3.97 -4.41
C HIS A 204 19.79 3.35 -5.48
N ILE A 205 18.62 2.83 -5.07
CA ILE A 205 17.64 2.26 -6.00
C ILE A 205 17.12 3.31 -6.98
N ARG A 206 16.81 4.52 -6.52
CA ARG A 206 16.38 5.63 -7.38
C ARG A 206 17.41 6.00 -8.44
N GLN A 207 18.65 6.20 -8.02
CA GLN A 207 19.75 6.51 -8.92
C GLN A 207 20.00 5.38 -9.91
N ALA A 208 19.87 4.13 -9.47
CA ALA A 208 19.95 2.99 -10.38
C ALA A 208 18.87 3.05 -11.46
N MET A 209 17.67 3.58 -11.16
CA MET A 209 16.59 3.80 -12.12
C MET A 209 16.72 5.12 -12.93
N GLY A 210 17.84 5.83 -12.81
CA GLY A 210 18.08 7.10 -13.50
C GLY A 210 17.31 8.28 -12.90
N GLU A 211 16.86 8.18 -11.65
CA GLU A 211 16.24 9.29 -10.96
C GLU A 211 17.23 10.12 -10.14
N GLU A 212 16.85 11.37 -9.88
CA GLU A 212 17.49 12.20 -8.88
C GLU A 212 17.43 11.56 -7.50
N ALA A 213 18.45 11.84 -6.69
CA ALA A 213 18.58 11.32 -5.32
C ALA A 213 17.48 11.85 -4.38
N PHE A 214 16.88 13.00 -4.71
CA PHE A 214 15.84 13.67 -3.94
C PHE A 214 14.71 14.13 -4.87
N GLY A 215 13.58 14.53 -4.30
CA GLY A 215 12.37 14.92 -5.03
C GLY A 215 11.23 13.94 -4.81
N PHE A 216 10.03 14.45 -4.59
CA PHE A 216 8.83 13.63 -4.43
C PHE A 216 8.36 12.99 -5.75
N ASP A 217 8.56 13.67 -6.89
CA ASP A 217 8.16 13.15 -8.20
C ASP A 217 9.06 11.97 -8.62
N SER A 218 8.59 10.75 -8.33
CA SER A 218 9.41 9.53 -8.27
C SER A 218 8.66 8.31 -8.81
N CYS A 219 9.38 7.39 -9.45
CA CYS A 219 8.92 6.04 -9.78
C CYS A 219 9.24 5.00 -8.69
N VAL A 220 9.91 5.44 -7.61
CA VAL A 220 10.22 4.63 -6.43
C VAL A 220 9.48 5.18 -5.22
N LEU A 221 8.54 4.40 -4.70
CA LEU A 221 7.80 4.69 -3.48
C LEU A 221 8.28 3.81 -2.35
N THR A 222 8.01 4.23 -1.12
CA THR A 222 8.32 3.42 0.06
C THR A 222 7.21 3.42 1.07
N THR A 223 7.00 2.25 1.67
CA THR A 223 6.06 1.97 2.74
C THR A 223 6.70 0.97 3.72
N ASN A 224 5.96 0.44 4.69
CA ASN A 224 6.48 -0.53 5.67
C ASN A 224 5.67 -1.84 5.73
N LEU A 225 6.06 -2.79 6.57
CA LEU A 225 5.25 -3.96 6.89
C LEU A 225 4.21 -3.62 7.95
N PHE A 226 4.64 -2.86 8.97
CA PHE A 226 3.79 -2.24 9.98
C PHE A 226 3.54 -0.79 9.62
N ARG A 227 2.26 -0.39 9.56
CA ARG A 227 1.86 0.99 9.23
C ARG A 227 1.91 1.92 10.42
N MET A 228 1.90 1.37 11.62
CA MET A 228 1.84 2.08 12.88
C MET A 228 2.93 1.54 13.81
N ALA A 229 3.12 2.22 14.92
CA ALA A 229 4.04 1.88 16.00
C ALA A 229 3.33 2.01 17.35
N PHE A 230 3.81 1.27 18.36
CA PHE A 230 3.41 1.52 19.75
C PHE A 230 4.32 2.58 20.37
N GLU A 231 3.74 3.60 21.00
CA GLU A 231 4.44 4.67 21.74
C GLU A 231 5.57 5.34 20.92
N ASN A 232 5.38 5.51 19.61
CA ASN A 232 6.42 5.98 18.68
C ASN A 232 7.74 5.17 18.74
N GLY A 233 7.63 3.89 19.07
CA GLY A 233 8.73 2.91 19.11
C GLY A 233 8.47 1.74 18.16
N SER A 234 8.94 0.55 18.54
CA SER A 234 8.78 -0.63 17.68
C SER A 234 7.41 -1.28 17.83
N ALA A 235 6.76 -1.60 16.71
CA ALA A 235 5.52 -2.37 16.73
C ALA A 235 5.72 -3.78 17.32
N VAL A 236 6.92 -4.36 17.13
CA VAL A 236 7.25 -5.71 17.59
C VAL A 236 7.85 -5.72 18.99
N TYR A 237 8.64 -4.70 19.37
CA TYR A 237 9.38 -4.72 20.64
C TYR A 237 8.75 -3.89 21.78
N ASN A 238 7.86 -2.94 21.47
CA ASN A 238 7.21 -2.13 22.50
C ASN A 238 5.82 -2.67 22.92
N GLY A 239 5.20 -3.52 22.11
CA GLY A 239 3.93 -4.19 22.44
C GLY A 239 4.10 -5.62 22.92
N THR A 240 3.01 -6.25 23.36
CA THR A 240 2.95 -7.71 23.50
C THR A 240 2.96 -8.39 22.14
N LYS A 241 3.22 -9.70 22.11
CA LYS A 241 3.17 -10.49 20.88
C LYS A 241 1.80 -10.40 20.21
N GLU A 242 0.73 -10.50 20.98
CA GLU A 242 -0.65 -10.43 20.49
C GLU A 242 -0.97 -9.05 19.90
N GLN A 243 -0.48 -7.99 20.56
CA GLN A 243 -0.60 -6.63 20.05
C GLN A 243 0.15 -6.44 18.72
N ALA A 244 1.36 -7.01 18.60
CA ALA A 244 2.13 -6.99 17.36
C ALA A 244 1.44 -7.79 16.24
N GLU A 245 0.91 -8.99 16.54
CA GLU A 245 0.17 -9.81 15.58
C GLU A 245 -1.09 -9.10 15.07
N GLU A 246 -1.83 -8.44 15.97
CA GLU A 246 -3.03 -7.69 15.60
C GLU A 246 -2.70 -6.46 14.74
N MET A 247 -1.67 -5.70 15.13
CA MET A 247 -1.18 -4.57 14.32
C MET A 247 -0.69 -5.04 12.95
N ASN A 248 -0.03 -6.20 12.88
CA ASN A 248 0.42 -6.80 11.64
C ASN A 248 -0.76 -7.21 10.74
N ARG A 249 -1.83 -7.77 11.32
CA ARG A 249 -3.04 -8.15 10.58
C ARG A 249 -3.73 -6.94 9.97
N LEU A 250 -3.89 -5.88 10.76
CA LEU A 250 -4.45 -4.61 10.31
C LEU A 250 -3.59 -3.98 9.20
N SER A 251 -2.27 -3.89 9.42
CA SER A 251 -1.32 -3.35 8.45
C SER A 251 -1.26 -4.16 7.16
N GLY A 252 -1.31 -5.50 7.25
CA GLY A 252 -1.24 -6.39 6.10
C GLY A 252 -2.44 -6.30 5.19
N THR A 253 -3.64 -6.13 5.76
CA THR A 253 -4.83 -5.88 4.94
C THR A 253 -4.65 -4.60 4.12
N LEU A 254 -4.09 -3.56 4.73
CA LEU A 254 -3.83 -2.30 4.04
C LEU A 254 -2.73 -2.45 2.97
N LEU A 255 -1.60 -3.09 3.28
CA LEU A 255 -0.49 -3.26 2.33
C LEU A 255 -0.92 -3.99 1.06
N VAL A 256 -1.72 -5.05 1.18
CA VAL A 256 -2.23 -5.80 0.02
C VAL A 256 -3.14 -4.92 -0.85
N GLU A 257 -3.99 -4.09 -0.23
CA GLU A 257 -4.86 -3.14 -0.94
C GLU A 257 -4.05 -2.03 -1.62
N GLU A 258 -3.01 -1.51 -0.95
CA GLU A 258 -2.07 -0.54 -1.52
C GLU A 258 -1.35 -1.11 -2.75
N ILE A 259 -0.79 -2.32 -2.66
CA ILE A 259 -0.09 -2.95 -3.79
C ILE A 259 -1.03 -3.15 -4.97
N SER A 260 -2.27 -3.59 -4.71
CA SER A 260 -3.28 -3.75 -5.75
C SER A 260 -3.65 -2.44 -6.45
N ILE A 261 -3.72 -1.32 -5.73
CA ILE A 261 -4.03 -0.01 -6.32
C ILE A 261 -2.81 0.60 -7.03
N LEU A 262 -1.61 0.44 -6.44
CA LEU A 262 -0.38 1.02 -6.94
C LEU A 262 0.14 0.31 -8.20
N GLU A 263 -0.19 -0.97 -8.37
CA GLU A 263 0.29 -1.85 -9.44
C GLU A 263 1.80 -1.68 -9.69
N PRO A 264 2.66 -1.87 -8.66
CA PRO A 264 4.10 -1.79 -8.85
C PRO A 264 4.55 -2.86 -9.86
N THR A 265 5.57 -2.56 -10.66
CA THR A 265 6.21 -3.58 -11.49
C THR A 265 7.24 -4.37 -10.72
N ALA A 266 7.74 -3.83 -9.59
CA ALA A 266 8.62 -4.53 -8.69
C ALA A 266 8.33 -4.17 -7.22
N VAL A 267 8.49 -5.14 -6.32
CA VAL A 267 8.38 -4.94 -4.86
C VAL A 267 9.66 -5.40 -4.18
N ILE A 268 10.20 -4.61 -3.25
CA ILE A 268 11.42 -4.95 -2.50
C ILE A 268 11.11 -4.92 -1.01
N PHE A 269 11.14 -6.09 -0.36
CA PHE A 269 10.96 -6.23 1.08
C PHE A 269 12.32 -6.17 1.80
N PHE A 270 12.50 -5.15 2.65
CA PHE A 270 13.64 -4.95 3.54
C PHE A 270 13.38 -5.48 4.96
N THR A 271 12.87 -6.70 5.03
CA THR A 271 12.37 -7.31 6.28
C THR A 271 13.38 -8.26 6.94
N GLY A 272 14.15 -9.02 6.14
CA GLY A 272 15.02 -10.08 6.65
C GLY A 272 14.28 -11.18 7.44
N PRO A 273 15.00 -12.18 7.97
CA PRO A 273 14.40 -13.37 8.61
C PRO A 273 13.56 -13.08 9.86
N ARG A 274 13.89 -12.02 10.62
CA ARG A 274 13.18 -11.69 11.86
C ARG A 274 11.73 -11.26 11.64
N TYR A 275 11.43 -10.70 10.47
CA TYR A 275 10.09 -10.24 10.09
C TYR A 275 9.43 -11.18 9.09
N GLU A 276 10.03 -12.34 8.79
CA GLU A 276 9.53 -13.26 7.77
C GLU A 276 8.18 -13.84 8.17
N SER A 277 7.96 -14.20 9.43
CA SER A 277 6.65 -14.68 9.90
C SER A 277 5.54 -13.65 9.74
N TYR A 278 5.82 -12.38 10.06
CA TYR A 278 4.88 -11.28 9.86
C TYR A 278 4.60 -11.03 8.39
N LEU A 279 5.63 -11.08 7.54
CA LEU A 279 5.49 -10.93 6.09
C LEU A 279 4.63 -12.05 5.50
N MET A 280 4.95 -13.31 5.81
CA MET A 280 4.20 -14.46 5.30
C MET A 280 2.75 -14.48 5.79
N SER A 281 2.45 -13.98 6.98
CA SER A 281 1.07 -13.91 7.45
C SER A 281 0.22 -12.87 6.71
N GLN A 282 0.84 -11.87 6.06
CA GLN A 282 0.13 -10.90 5.21
C GLN A 282 -0.18 -11.46 3.81
N PHE A 283 0.58 -12.46 3.35
CA PHE A 283 0.47 -13.08 2.02
C PHE A 283 0.42 -14.60 2.15
N THR A 284 -0.78 -15.16 2.27
CA THR A 284 -0.98 -16.57 2.63
C THR A 284 -0.47 -17.59 1.61
N ASP A 285 -0.25 -17.17 0.38
CA ASP A 285 0.31 -17.95 -0.73
C ASP A 285 1.78 -17.60 -1.02
N MET A 286 2.47 -16.96 -0.06
CA MET A 286 3.83 -16.51 -0.24
C MET A 286 4.83 -17.68 -0.28
N GLU A 287 5.62 -17.71 -1.34
CA GLU A 287 6.73 -18.64 -1.51
C GLU A 287 8.04 -17.91 -1.83
N PHE A 288 9.16 -18.53 -1.48
CA PHE A 288 10.49 -17.99 -1.78
C PHE A 288 11.24 -18.91 -2.73
N SER A 289 11.93 -18.33 -3.71
CA SER A 289 12.89 -19.06 -4.54
C SER A 289 14.25 -18.38 -4.58
N ALA A 290 15.30 -19.16 -4.81
CA ALA A 290 16.67 -18.64 -4.85
C ALA A 290 16.87 -17.66 -6.02
N ILE A 291 17.82 -16.75 -5.84
CA ILE A 291 18.34 -15.88 -6.91
C ILE A 291 19.78 -16.30 -7.17
N SER A 292 20.01 -16.99 -8.30
CA SER A 292 21.31 -17.60 -8.59
C SER A 292 21.78 -18.47 -7.40
N ASP A 293 23.04 -18.39 -7.01
CA ASP A 293 23.64 -19.17 -5.92
C ASP A 293 23.49 -18.51 -4.54
N ILE A 294 22.66 -17.45 -4.43
CA ILE A 294 22.46 -16.73 -3.17
C ILE A 294 21.48 -17.52 -2.30
N PRO A 295 21.85 -17.85 -1.04
CA PRO A 295 20.95 -18.55 -0.13
C PRO A 295 19.62 -17.80 0.05
N ILE A 296 18.51 -18.55 -0.02
CA ILE A 296 17.14 -18.01 0.13
C ILE A 296 17.02 -17.15 1.40
N SER A 297 17.67 -17.52 2.50
CA SER A 297 17.65 -16.78 3.77
C SER A 297 18.31 -15.40 3.75
N ARG A 298 19.07 -15.08 2.68
CA ARG A 298 19.78 -13.80 2.49
C ARG A 298 19.09 -12.92 1.46
N MET A 299 18.72 -13.52 0.33
CA MET A 299 18.06 -12.85 -0.77
C MET A 299 17.24 -13.89 -1.54
N ALA A 300 16.01 -13.55 -1.88
CA ALA A 300 15.12 -14.46 -2.59
C ALA A 300 14.14 -13.69 -3.48
N TYR A 301 13.70 -14.34 -4.55
CA TYR A 301 12.43 -13.98 -5.17
C TYR A 301 11.30 -14.29 -4.20
N VAL A 302 10.24 -13.49 -4.29
CA VAL A 302 9.02 -13.64 -3.51
C VAL A 302 7.88 -13.85 -4.49
N HIS A 303 7.15 -14.94 -4.33
CA HIS A 303 6.01 -15.29 -5.18
C HIS A 303 4.73 -15.18 -4.36
N SER A 304 3.73 -14.49 -4.89
CA SER A 304 2.36 -14.47 -4.38
C SER A 304 1.46 -13.94 -5.48
N SER A 305 0.22 -14.38 -5.54
CA SER A 305 -0.81 -13.87 -6.46
C SER A 305 -1.09 -12.36 -6.28
N SER A 306 -0.71 -11.79 -5.14
CA SER A 306 -0.89 -10.35 -4.84
C SER A 306 0.35 -9.51 -5.13
N LEU A 307 1.42 -10.10 -5.69
CA LEU A 307 2.69 -9.44 -5.95
C LEU A 307 3.07 -9.48 -7.43
N PRO A 308 3.78 -8.47 -7.96
CA PRO A 308 4.35 -8.57 -9.29
C PRO A 308 5.45 -9.62 -9.34
N LYS A 309 5.73 -10.12 -10.56
CA LYS A 309 6.78 -11.11 -10.83
C LYS A 309 8.14 -10.73 -10.24
N LEU A 310 8.51 -9.45 -10.32
CA LEU A 310 9.77 -8.92 -9.79
C LEU A 310 9.62 -8.51 -8.33
N SER A 311 9.36 -9.48 -7.46
CA SER A 311 9.29 -9.25 -6.02
C SER A 311 10.46 -9.91 -5.32
N PHE A 312 11.09 -9.18 -4.41
CA PHE A 312 12.35 -9.57 -3.78
C PHE A 312 12.29 -9.40 -2.26
N ARG A 313 12.93 -10.28 -1.51
CA ARG A 313 13.15 -10.12 -0.08
C ARG A 313 14.63 -10.18 0.24
N THR A 314 15.13 -9.16 0.93
CA THR A 314 16.49 -9.14 1.47
C THR A 314 16.51 -8.56 2.89
N TYR A 315 17.69 -8.45 3.49
CA TYR A 315 17.85 -7.87 4.81
C TYR A 315 17.54 -6.38 4.83
N HIS A 316 17.20 -5.86 6.02
CA HIS A 316 17.14 -4.43 6.24
C HIS A 316 18.48 -3.75 5.88
N PRO A 317 18.49 -2.56 5.24
CA PRO A 317 19.72 -1.89 4.81
C PRO A 317 20.78 -1.68 5.90
N SER A 318 20.36 -1.46 7.14
CA SER A 318 21.28 -1.37 8.28
C SER A 318 22.04 -2.67 8.53
N TYR A 319 21.44 -3.82 8.24
CA TYR A 319 22.14 -5.10 8.28
C TYR A 319 23.02 -5.29 7.05
N LEU A 320 22.51 -5.03 5.83
CA LEU A 320 23.29 -5.11 4.58
C LEU A 320 24.60 -4.32 4.66
N SER A 321 24.55 -3.09 5.20
CA SER A 321 25.72 -2.24 5.37
C SER A 321 26.73 -2.84 6.37
N ARG A 322 26.27 -3.44 7.47
CA ARG A 322 27.14 -4.02 8.51
C ARG A 322 27.70 -5.39 8.13
N SER A 323 26.92 -6.19 7.40
CA SER A 323 27.32 -7.53 6.92
C SER A 323 28.10 -7.49 5.60
N ARG A 324 28.37 -6.29 5.05
CA ARG A 324 29.06 -6.08 3.76
C ARG A 324 28.35 -6.76 2.57
N GLN A 325 27.02 -6.73 2.59
CA GLN A 325 26.14 -7.33 1.58
C GLN A 325 25.38 -6.29 0.74
N TRP A 326 25.91 -5.06 0.63
CA TRP A 326 25.27 -3.99 -0.15
C TRP A 326 25.05 -4.36 -1.62
N HIS A 327 25.92 -5.20 -2.19
CA HIS A 327 25.82 -5.71 -3.57
C HIS A 327 24.51 -6.46 -3.86
N PHE A 328 23.76 -6.89 -2.84
CA PHE A 328 22.41 -7.41 -3.04
C PHE A 328 21.45 -6.38 -3.63
N LEU A 329 21.62 -5.09 -3.30
CA LEU A 329 20.83 -4.01 -3.91
C LEU A 329 21.16 -3.84 -5.38
N ASP A 330 22.44 -3.95 -5.75
CA ASP A 330 22.88 -3.88 -7.14
C ASP A 330 22.26 -5.02 -7.96
N ASN A 331 22.34 -6.26 -7.45
CA ASN A 331 21.71 -7.42 -8.07
C ASN A 331 20.21 -7.24 -8.30
N ILE A 332 19.47 -6.72 -7.31
CA ILE A 332 18.04 -6.45 -7.44
C ILE A 332 17.79 -5.37 -8.51
N CYS A 333 18.56 -4.29 -8.51
CA CYS A 333 18.41 -3.22 -9.49
C CYS A 333 18.68 -3.70 -10.92
N ASP A 334 19.68 -4.55 -11.11
CA ASP A 334 20.01 -5.12 -12.42
C ASP A 334 18.88 -6.03 -12.92
N LEU A 335 18.34 -6.89 -12.05
CA LEU A 335 17.20 -7.75 -12.38
C LEU A 335 15.96 -6.94 -12.80
N ILE A 336 15.70 -5.81 -12.13
CA ILE A 336 14.58 -4.92 -12.47
C ILE A 336 14.76 -4.25 -13.84
N LYS A 337 16.00 -3.98 -14.27
CA LYS A 337 16.27 -3.34 -15.56
C LYS A 337 16.20 -4.29 -16.75
N THR A 338 16.38 -5.59 -16.51
CA THR A 338 16.49 -6.61 -17.56
C THR A 338 15.19 -7.29 -17.95
N ASP A 339 14.12 -7.16 -17.15
CA ASP A 339 12.76 -7.63 -17.44
C ASP A 339 11.97 -6.55 -18.21
#